data_AF-A0A6B4RGL7-F1
#
_entry.id   AF-A0A6B4RGL7-F1
#
_cell.length_a   1.000
_cell.length_b   1.000
_cell.length_c   1.000
_cell.angle_alpha   90.00
_cell.angle_beta   90.00
_cell.angle_gamma   90.00
#
_symmetry.space_group_name_H-M   'P 1'
#
loop_
_entity.id
_entity.type
_entity.pdbx_description
1 polymer ?
#
loop_
_entity_poly.entity_id
_entity_poly.type
_entity_poly.pdbx_seq_one_letter_code
_entity_poly.pdbx_strand_id
1 'polypeptide(L)' 'MSKKIGTTLTFYSKVELGLRNPSYNFIVKFKKAFPKVDVDNIFFKIQLHEKC' A
#
# COMPACT_ATOMS: atom_id res chain seq x y z
N MET A 1 -6.17 10.37 0.66
CA MET A 1 -5.85 9.26 1.58
C MET A 1 -4.70 9.55 2.55
N SER A 2 -3.57 10.12 2.11
CA SER A 2 -2.35 10.31 2.92
C SER A 2 -2.54 10.89 4.33
N LYS A 3 -3.31 11.98 4.47
CA LYS A 3 -3.62 12.59 5.78
C LYS A 3 -4.36 11.65 6.73
N LYS A 4 -5.28 10.82 6.21
CA LYS A 4 -6.07 9.85 7.00
C LYS A 4 -5.20 8.74 7.59
N ILE A 5 -4.10 8.40 6.91
CA ILE A 5 -3.12 7.39 7.33
C ILE A 5 -1.97 8.03 8.11
N GLY A 6 -1.89 9.36 8.16
CA GLY A 6 -0.79 10.08 8.79
C GLY A 6 0.54 9.89 8.05
N THR A 7 0.52 9.99 6.72
CA THR A 7 1.72 9.98 5.87
C THR A 7 1.78 11.19 4.96
N THR A 8 2.93 11.44 4.34
CA THR A 8 3.07 12.50 3.34
C THR A 8 2.40 12.11 2.04
N LEU A 9 1.90 13.11 1.30
CA LEU A 9 1.26 12.89 0.00
C LEU A 9 2.24 12.23 -0.99
N THR A 10 3.47 12.72 -1.06
CA THR A 10 4.50 12.21 -1.96
C THR A 10 4.84 10.74 -1.69
N PHE A 11 4.91 10.33 -0.42
CA PHE A 11 5.12 8.92 -0.08
C PHE A 11 3.93 8.07 -0.50
N TYR A 12 2.72 8.50 -0.16
CA TYR A 12 1.49 7.80 -0.49
C TYR A 12 1.33 7.59 -2.00
N SER A 13 1.55 8.63 -2.81
CA SER A 13 1.47 8.54 -4.27
C SER A 13 2.51 7.57 -4.86
N LYS A 14 3.74 7.54 -4.33
CA LYS A 14 4.75 6.57 -4.78
C LYS A 14 4.36 5.12 -4.47
N VAL A 15 3.69 4.90 -3.34
CA VAL A 15 3.17 3.57 -2.98
C VAL A 15 2.03 3.15 -3.90
N GLU A 16 1.08 4.04 -4.20
CA GLU A 16 -0.02 3.74 -5.13
C GLU A 16 0.46 3.46 -6.55
N LEU A 17 1.48 4.17 -7.01
CA LEU A 17 2.09 3.96 -8.33
C LEU A 17 3.00 2.73 -8.39
N GLY A 18 3.19 1.99 -7.29
CA GLY A 18 4.12 0.86 -7.22
C GLY A 18 5.61 1.25 -7.30
N LEU A 19 5.93 2.55 -7.28
CA LEU A 19 7.30 3.07 -7.34
C LEU A 19 8.06 2.88 -6.02
N ARG A 20 7.35 2.60 -4.93
CA ARG A 20 7.94 2.38 -3.61
C ARG A 20 7.13 1.35 -2.82
N ASN A 21 7.83 0.40 -2.22
CA ASN A 21 7.19 -0.57 -1.34
C ASN A 21 6.69 0.10 -0.05
N PRO A 22 5.45 -0.19 0.37
CA PRO A 22 4.94 0.24 1.65
C PRO A 22 5.71 -0.43 2.79
N SER A 23 5.89 0.28 3.90
CA SER A 23 6.43 -0.32 5.13
C SER A 23 5.33 -1.07 5.89
N TYR A 24 5.70 -2.02 6.74
CA TYR A 24 4.73 -2.73 7.59
C TYR A 24 3.83 -1.77 8.39
N ASN A 25 4.41 -0.71 8.97
CA ASN A 25 3.65 0.30 9.70
C ASN A 25 2.63 1.04 8.80
N PHE A 26 2.98 1.32 7.54
CA PHE A 26 2.04 1.89 6.59
C PHE A 26 0.87 0.95 6.31
N ILE A 27 1.15 -0.34 6.09
CA ILE A 27 0.13 -1.36 5.83
C ILE A 27 -0.82 -1.50 7.01
N VAL A 28 -0.30 -1.54 8.25
CA VAL A 28 -1.12 -1.60 9.47
C VAL A 28 -2.02 -0.36 9.58
N LYS A 29 -1.49 0.85 9.35
CA LYS A 29 -2.28 2.08 9.37
C LYS A 29 -3.31 2.12 8.25
N PHE A 30 -2.96 1.62 7.05
CA PHE A 30 -3.87 1.52 5.91
C PHE A 30 -5.03 0.56 6.22
N LYS A 31 -4.76 -0.63 6.76
CA LYS A 31 -5.77 -1.62 7.17
C LYS A 31 -6.73 -1.06 8.23
N LYS A 32 -6.21 -0.29 9.19
CA LYS A 32 -7.03 0.42 10.19
C LYS A 32 -7.89 1.53 9.59
N ALA A 33 -7.34 2.31 8.65
CA ALA A 33 -8.07 3.42 8.02
C ALA A 33 -9.12 2.94 6.99
N PHE A 34 -8.92 1.75 6.43
CA PHE A 34 -9.75 1.15 5.38
C PHE A 34 -10.04 -0.34 5.67
N PRO A 35 -10.86 -0.64 6.69
CA PRO A 35 -11.11 -2.02 7.13
C PRO A 35 -11.92 -2.86 6.13
N LYS A 36 -12.60 -2.23 5.18
CA LYS A 36 -13.37 -2.91 4.12
C LYS A 36 -12.52 -3.28 2.89
N VAL A 37 -11.25 -2.90 2.89
CA VAL A 37 -10.37 -3.05 1.74
C VAL A 37 -9.46 -4.25 1.96
N ASP A 38 -9.32 -5.08 0.93
CA ASP A 38 -8.42 -6.23 0.94
C ASP A 38 -6.98 -5.76 0.71
N VAL A 39 -6.31 -5.42 1.82
CA VAL A 39 -4.93 -4.94 1.85
C VAL A 39 -3.95 -6.00 1.32
N ASP A 40 -4.27 -7.28 1.55
CA ASP A 40 -3.42 -8.40 1.14
C ASP A 40 -3.40 -8.51 -0.39
N ASN A 41 -4.57 -8.39 -1.03
CA ASN A 41 -4.70 -8.38 -2.48
C ASN A 41 -4.20 -7.08 -3.16
N ILE A 42 -4.05 -5.97 -2.43
CA ILE A 42 -3.53 -4.71 -2.99
C ILE A 42 -2.00 -4.69 -2.96
N PHE A 43 -1.39 -5.02 -1.82
CA PHE A 43 0.06 -4.85 -1.63
C PHE A 43 0.85 -6.15 -1.77
N PHE A 44 0.22 -7.30 -1.59
CA PHE A 44 0.88 -8.60 -1.61
C PHE A 44 0.36 -9.49 -2.74
N LYS A 45 -0.37 -8.94 -3.71
CA LYS A 45 -0.65 -9.67 -4.94
C LYS A 45 0.68 -9.95 -5.61
N ILE A 46 1.11 -11.21 -5.49
CA ILE A 46 2.21 -11.76 -6.25
C ILE A 46 1.78 -11.61 -7.70
N GLN A 47 2.31 -10.61 -8.40
CA GLN A 47 2.43 -10.74 -9.84
C GLN A 47 3.32 -11.96 -9.99
N LEU A 48 2.72 -13.07 -10.43
CA LEU A 48 3.46 -14.20 -10.94
C LEU A 48 4.33 -13.59 -12.03
N HIS A 49 5.58 -13.27 -11.69
CA HIS A 49 6.56 -12.91 -12.67
C HIS A 49 6.76 -14.20 -13.44
N GLU A 50 5.99 -14.39 -14.51
CA GLU A 50 6.33 -15.36 -15.54
C GLU A 50 7.77 -15.04 -15.90
N LYS A 51 8.67 -15.92 -15.47
CA LYS A 51 10.08 -15.87 -15.84
C LYS A 51 10.12 -15.87 -17.37
N CYS A 52 10.43 -14.72 -17.96
CA CYS A 52 11.06 -14.68 -19.28
C CYS A 52 12.46 -15.29 -19.17
#